data_AF-A0A1V8SMR1-F1
#
_entry.id   AF-A0A1V8SMR1-F1
#
_cell.length_a   1.000
_cell.length_b   1.000
_cell.length_c   1.000
_cell.angle_alpha   90.00
_cell.angle_beta   90.00
_cell.angle_gamma   90.00
#
_symmetry.space_group_name_H-M   'P 1'
#
loop_
_entity.id
_entity.type
_entity.pdbx_description
1 polymer ?
#
loop_
_entity_poly.entity_id
_entity_poly.type
_entity_poly.pdbx_seq_one_letter_code
_entity_poly.pdbx_strand_id
1 'polypeptide(L)'
;MSIDIDFTRRNKKPRLLSDPEKDKLEEFIDNIHYSSRYNDDQFEYRHVQLPKAMLKAIPKDYFDNGRGTLKLLWEDEWRGLGITQSLGWEHYEVHEPEPHILLFKHPPTEAAGIIVKE
;
A
#
# COMPACT_ATOMS: atom_id res chain seq x y z
N MET A 1 14.15 -10.27 14.74
CA MET A 1 12.72 -10.33 14.40
C MET A 1 12.66 -10.26 12.88
N SER A 2 12.54 -11.42 12.23
CA SER A 2 12.29 -11.48 10.79
C SER A 2 10.94 -10.84 10.56
N ILE A 3 10.94 -9.64 9.98
CA ILE A 3 9.74 -9.04 9.43
C ILE A 3 9.30 -10.03 8.35
N ASP A 4 8.21 -10.74 8.59
CA ASP A 4 7.63 -11.72 7.68
C ASP A 4 7.10 -10.97 6.46
N ILE A 5 8.02 -10.51 5.61
CA ILE A 5 7.70 -10.09 4.25
C ILE A 5 7.06 -11.30 3.61
N ASP A 6 5.76 -11.23 3.33
CA ASP A 6 5.06 -12.28 2.61
C ASP A 6 5.53 -12.30 1.15
N PHE A 7 6.67 -12.96 0.93
CA PHE A 7 7.27 -13.17 -0.39
C PHE A 7 6.38 -14.02 -1.31
N THR A 8 5.30 -14.64 -0.81
CA THR A 8 4.41 -15.44 -1.65
C THR A 8 3.55 -14.58 -2.57
N ARG A 9 3.32 -13.31 -2.20
CA ARG A 9 2.44 -12.38 -2.92
C ARG A 9 3.18 -11.34 -3.76
N ARG A 10 4.48 -11.15 -3.52
CA ARG A 10 5.35 -10.30 -4.35
C ARG A 10 6.00 -11.14 -5.45
N ASN A 11 6.32 -10.51 -6.58
CA ASN A 11 7.17 -11.16 -7.58
C ASN A 11 8.52 -11.54 -6.98
N LYS A 12 9.10 -12.68 -7.37
CA LYS A 12 10.44 -13.11 -6.89
C LYS A 12 11.55 -12.08 -7.13
N LYS A 13 11.38 -11.21 -8.12
CA LYS A 13 12.30 -10.12 -8.47
C LYS A 13 11.49 -8.88 -8.88
N PRO A 14 11.99 -7.67 -8.62
CA PRO A 14 11.36 -6.44 -9.09
C PRO A 14 11.35 -6.38 -10.62
N ARG A 15 10.26 -5.88 -11.21
CA ARG A 15 10.21 -5.54 -12.64
C ARG A 15 10.45 -4.05 -12.77
N LEU A 16 11.67 -3.68 -13.15
CA LEU A 16 12.03 -2.28 -13.37
C LEU A 16 11.36 -1.74 -14.64
N LEU A 17 10.97 -0.47 -14.62
CA LEU A 17 10.52 0.23 -15.82
C LEU A 17 11.68 0.47 -16.79
N SER A 18 11.40 0.32 -18.08
CA SER A 18 12.26 0.81 -19.16
C SER A 18 12.21 2.34 -19.25
N ASP A 19 13.20 2.96 -19.89
CA ASP A 19 13.25 4.42 -20.02
C ASP A 19 12.00 5.01 -20.70
N PRO A 20 11.49 4.43 -21.82
CA PRO A 20 10.25 4.94 -22.43
C PRO A 20 8.99 4.76 -21.57
N GLU A 21 8.99 3.83 -20.61
CA GLU A 21 7.89 3.71 -19.65
C GLU A 21 8.00 4.76 -18.55
N LYS A 22 9.21 5.10 -18.10
CA LYS A 22 9.46 6.17 -17.13
C LYS A 22 9.09 7.53 -17.70
N ASP A 23 9.49 7.81 -18.94
CA ASP A 23 9.21 9.09 -19.61
C ASP A 23 7.70 9.38 -19.68
N LYS A 24 6.88 8.34 -19.86
CA LYS A 24 5.41 8.48 -19.86
C LYS A 24 4.82 8.81 -18.49
N LEU A 25 5.55 8.55 -17.42
CA LEU A 25 5.08 8.82 -16.06
C LEU A 25 5.52 10.21 -15.56
N GLU A 26 6.52 10.81 -16.18
CA GLU A 26 7.15 12.06 -15.75
C GLU A 26 6.14 13.19 -15.54
N GLU A 27 5.18 13.36 -16.46
CA GLU A 27 4.14 14.40 -16.39
C GLU A 27 3.21 14.28 -15.15
N PHE A 28 3.16 13.12 -14.51
CA PHE A 28 2.28 12.86 -13.37
C PHE A 28 2.96 12.98 -12.02
N ILE A 29 4.30 12.98 -11.96
CA ILE A 29 5.07 12.86 -10.71
C ILE A 29 4.73 13.99 -9.74
N ASP A 30 4.66 15.23 -10.23
CA ASP A 30 4.36 16.41 -9.40
C ASP A 30 2.93 16.40 -8.82
N ASN A 31 2.05 15.59 -9.39
CA ASN A 31 0.65 15.45 -8.96
C ASN A 31 0.43 14.27 -8.00
N ILE A 32 1.48 13.54 -7.61
CA ILE A 32 1.39 12.48 -6.61
C ILE A 32 1.16 13.10 -5.23
N HIS A 33 0.08 12.70 -4.57
CA HIS A 33 -0.28 13.21 -3.25
C HIS A 33 0.15 12.25 -2.14
N TYR A 34 0.78 12.78 -1.09
CA TYR A 34 1.23 12.03 0.08
C TYR A 34 0.44 12.46 1.31
N SER A 35 -0.16 11.52 2.00
CA SER A 35 -0.88 11.83 3.23
C SER A 35 0.04 12.11 4.42
N SER A 36 -0.55 12.65 5.48
CA SER A 36 0.11 12.73 6.78
C SER A 36 0.42 11.34 7.32
N ARG A 37 1.48 11.23 8.12
CA ARG A 37 1.84 9.97 8.78
C ARG A 37 0.92 9.74 9.97
N TYR A 38 0.55 8.49 10.20
CA TYR A 38 -0.21 8.03 11.36
C TYR A 38 0.35 6.69 11.82
N ASN A 39 0.23 6.36 13.10
CA ASN A 39 0.84 5.16 13.66
C ASN A 39 -0.13 4.43 14.60
N ASP A 40 0.09 3.14 14.78
CA ASP A 40 -0.40 2.39 15.92
C ASP A 40 0.78 2.03 16.85
N ASP A 41 0.61 1.00 17.69
CA ASP A 41 1.65 0.55 18.62
C ASP A 41 2.79 -0.23 17.94
N GLN A 42 2.62 -0.65 16.68
CA GLN A 42 3.51 -1.56 15.97
C GLN A 42 4.15 -0.93 14.73
N PHE A 43 3.44 -0.07 14.00
CA PHE A 43 3.89 0.46 12.71
C PHE A 43 3.55 1.94 12.50
N GLU A 44 4.32 2.58 11.61
CA GLU A 44 4.02 3.89 11.03
C GLU A 44 3.43 3.70 9.62
N TYR A 45 2.37 4.44 9.31
CA TYR A 45 1.58 4.33 8.11
C TYR A 45 1.45 5.66 7.38
N ARG A 46 1.24 5.54 6.07
CA ARG A 46 0.91 6.61 5.12
C ARG A 46 0.23 5.97 3.92
N HIS A 47 -0.57 6.75 3.21
CA HIS A 47 -1.03 6.39 1.87
C HIS A 47 -0.54 7.41 0.84
N VAL A 48 -0.29 6.91 -0.38
CA VAL A 48 0.08 7.71 -1.54
C VAL A 48 -1.04 7.61 -2.57
N GLN A 49 -1.50 8.75 -3.07
CA GLN A 49 -2.56 8.82 -4.08
C GLN A 49 -1.95 9.21 -5.42
N LEU A 50 -2.04 8.29 -6.38
CA LEU A 50 -1.62 8.54 -7.75
C LEU A 50 -2.74 9.24 -8.54
N PRO A 51 -2.42 10.15 -9.47
CA PRO A 51 -3.39 10.70 -10.39
C PRO A 51 -4.11 9.60 -11.20
N LYS A 52 -5.42 9.70 -11.39
CA LYS A 52 -6.19 8.68 -12.15
C LYS A 52 -5.69 8.52 -13.58
N ALA A 53 -5.16 9.58 -14.19
CA ALA A 53 -4.56 9.53 -15.52
C ALA A 53 -3.28 8.69 -15.54
N MET A 54 -2.45 8.80 -14.51
CA MET A 54 -1.21 8.04 -14.35
C MET A 54 -1.47 6.53 -14.34
N LEU A 55 -2.57 6.07 -13.70
CA LEU A 55 -2.94 4.65 -13.68
C LEU A 55 -3.07 4.05 -15.08
N LYS A 56 -3.45 4.84 -16.09
CA LYS A 56 -3.56 4.37 -17.48
C LYS A 56 -2.21 4.26 -18.20
N ALA A 57 -1.21 5.00 -17.73
CA ALA A 57 0.15 4.99 -18.26
C ALA A 57 1.03 3.90 -17.61
N ILE A 58 0.66 3.44 -16.41
CA ILE A 58 1.37 2.35 -15.73
C ILE A 58 1.24 1.05 -16.55
N PRO A 59 2.34 0.31 -16.77
CA PRO A 59 2.29 -0.94 -17.51
C PRO A 59 1.40 -2.00 -16.86
N LYS A 60 0.76 -2.83 -17.67
CA LYS A 60 -0.26 -3.80 -17.20
C LYS A 60 0.28 -4.84 -16.20
N ASP A 61 1.55 -5.17 -16.26
CA ASP A 61 2.21 -6.14 -15.39
C ASP A 61 2.59 -5.57 -13.99
N TYR A 62 2.25 -4.31 -13.75
CA TYR A 62 2.17 -3.72 -12.41
C TYR A 62 0.78 -3.86 -11.78
N PHE A 63 -0.22 -4.38 -12.52
CA PHE A 63 -1.56 -4.61 -12.01
C PHE A 63 -1.79 -6.06 -11.65
N ASP A 64 -2.61 -6.27 -10.63
CA ASP A 64 -3.19 -7.57 -10.32
C ASP A 64 -4.36 -7.85 -11.27
N ASN A 65 -4.25 -8.95 -12.03
CA ASN A 65 -5.22 -9.31 -13.06
C ASN A 65 -6.61 -9.68 -12.52
N GLY A 66 -6.74 -9.99 -11.22
CA GLY A 66 -8.00 -10.35 -10.59
C GLY A 66 -8.73 -9.18 -9.94
N ARG A 67 -7.98 -8.19 -9.43
CA ARG A 67 -8.52 -7.09 -8.60
C ARG A 67 -8.60 -5.75 -9.32
N GLY A 68 -7.85 -5.57 -10.42
CA GLY A 68 -7.75 -4.28 -11.11
C GLY A 68 -7.01 -3.21 -10.29
N THR A 69 -6.37 -3.61 -9.19
CA THR A 69 -5.47 -2.79 -8.38
C THR A 69 -4.02 -3.00 -8.79
N LEU A 70 -3.10 -2.17 -8.30
CA LEU A 70 -1.68 -2.46 -8.43
C LEU A 70 -1.33 -3.71 -7.62
N LYS A 71 -0.45 -4.56 -8.15
CA LYS A 71 0.16 -5.65 -7.40
C LYS A 71 0.99 -5.07 -6.24
N LEU A 72 1.41 -5.92 -5.30
CA LEU A 72 2.41 -5.53 -4.30
C LEU A 72 3.74 -5.21 -4.99
N LEU A 73 4.23 -3.98 -4.75
CA LEU A 73 5.42 -3.43 -5.41
C LEU A 73 6.63 -3.48 -4.48
N TRP A 74 7.78 -3.83 -5.05
CA TRP A 74 9.08 -3.66 -4.40
C TRP A 74 9.47 -2.19 -4.28
N GLU A 75 10.44 -1.89 -3.43
CA GLU A 75 11.00 -0.53 -3.29
C GLU A 75 11.44 0.05 -4.62
N ASP A 76 12.21 -0.71 -5.40
CA ASP A 76 12.67 -0.27 -6.72
C ASP A 76 11.51 -0.04 -7.71
N GLU A 77 10.42 -0.82 -7.59
CA GLU A 77 9.25 -0.68 -8.47
C GLU A 77 8.45 0.59 -8.14
N TRP A 78 8.10 0.81 -6.87
CA TRP A 78 7.32 2.00 -6.51
C TRP A 78 8.16 3.28 -6.62
N ARG A 79 9.47 3.25 -6.35
CA ARG A 79 10.37 4.37 -6.64
C ARG A 79 10.46 4.65 -8.14
N GLY A 80 10.45 3.60 -8.97
CA GLY A 80 10.40 3.71 -10.42
C GLY A 80 9.16 4.43 -10.94
N LEU A 81 8.03 4.38 -10.21
CA LEU A 81 6.83 5.15 -10.54
C LEU A 81 6.93 6.64 -10.19
N GLY A 82 8.05 7.11 -9.60
CA GLY A 82 8.23 8.49 -9.15
C GLY A 82 7.75 8.75 -7.72
N ILE A 83 7.31 7.71 -7.00
CA ILE A 83 6.97 7.84 -5.58
C ILE A 83 8.27 8.04 -4.79
N THR A 84 8.35 9.13 -4.03
CA THR A 84 9.55 9.50 -3.28
C THR A 84 9.23 9.61 -1.79
N GLN A 85 9.86 8.76 -0.99
CA GLN A 85 9.71 8.70 0.46
C GLN A 85 11.06 8.41 1.12
N SER A 86 11.14 8.59 2.44
CA SER A 86 12.29 8.18 3.25
C SER A 86 12.55 6.66 3.15
N LEU A 87 13.65 6.18 3.72
CA LEU A 87 13.95 4.75 3.74
C LEU A 87 13.01 3.99 4.69
N GLY A 88 12.83 2.69 4.45
CA GLY A 88 12.10 1.77 5.34
C GLY A 88 10.59 1.67 5.11
N TRP A 89 10.03 2.39 4.13
CA TRP A 89 8.61 2.25 3.77
C TRP A 89 8.37 0.98 2.96
N GLU A 90 7.36 0.22 3.36
CA GLU A 90 6.91 -0.97 2.64
C GLU A 90 5.51 -0.77 2.05
N HIS A 91 5.34 -1.14 0.77
CA HIS A 91 4.02 -1.19 0.15
C HIS A 91 3.31 -2.48 0.59
N TYR A 92 2.12 -2.32 1.17
CA TYR A 92 1.27 -3.40 1.65
C TYR A 92 -0.15 -3.26 1.10
N GLU A 93 -0.88 -4.36 1.08
CA GLU A 93 -2.30 -4.41 0.70
C GLU A 93 -3.08 -4.98 1.88
N VAL A 94 -4.23 -4.38 2.19
CA VAL A 94 -5.17 -4.94 3.17
C VAL A 94 -6.04 -5.96 2.44
N HIS A 95 -5.97 -7.23 2.87
CA HIS A 95 -6.73 -8.30 2.23
C HIS A 95 -8.18 -8.33 2.72
N GLU A 96 -9.13 -8.35 1.78
CA GLU A 96 -10.51 -8.74 2.09
C GLU A 96 -10.54 -10.22 2.50
N PRO A 97 -11.35 -10.60 3.51
CA PRO A 97 -11.50 -11.99 3.90
C PRO A 97 -12.11 -12.82 2.75
N GLU A 98 -11.90 -14.14 2.75
CA GLU A 98 -12.60 -15.02 1.80
C GLU A 98 -14.12 -14.82 1.90
N PRO A 99 -14.91 -15.08 0.84
CA PRO A 99 -16.35 -14.80 0.84
C PRO A 99 -17.15 -15.47 1.98
N HIS A 100 -16.61 -16.54 2.56
CA HIS A 100 -17.22 -17.28 3.68
C HIS A 100 -16.60 -16.93 5.05
N ILE A 101 -15.73 -15.92 5.12
CA ILE A 101 -15.08 -15.46 6.35
C ILE A 101 -15.67 -14.10 6.74
N LEU A 102 -16.16 -14.02 7.98
CA LEU A 102 -16.70 -12.79 8.56
C LEU A 102 -15.69 -12.21 9.56
N LEU A 103 -15.40 -10.92 9.44
CA LEU A 103 -14.48 -10.21 10.34
C LEU A 103 -15.25 -9.46 11.42
N PHE A 104 -14.88 -9.67 12.69
CA PHE A 104 -15.40 -8.96 13.86
C PHE A 104 -14.23 -8.35 14.64
N LYS A 105 -14.40 -7.14 15.18
CA LYS A 105 -13.46 -6.51 16.11
C LYS A 105 -14.20 -6.03 17.35
N HIS A 106 -13.60 -6.21 18.52
CA HIS A 106 -14.13 -5.75 19.80
C HIS A 106 -13.06 -4.89 20.49
N PRO A 107 -13.38 -3.67 20.97
CA PRO A 107 -12.42 -2.83 21.67
C PRO A 107 -12.02 -3.45 23.04
N PRO A 108 -10.84 -3.13 23.59
CA PRO A 108 -10.46 -3.57 24.94
C PRO A 108 -11.41 -2.97 26.00
N THR A 109 -11.75 -3.78 27.01
CA THR A 109 -12.84 -3.58 27.99
C THR A 109 -12.66 -2.38 28.94
N GLU A 110 -11.63 -1.56 28.78
CA GLU A 110 -11.30 -0.45 29.69
C GLU A 110 -12.04 0.87 29.40
N ALA A 111 -13.20 0.80 28.74
CA ALA A 111 -14.17 1.89 28.60
C ALA A 111 -15.53 1.56 29.24
N ALA A 112 -15.67 0.41 29.91
CA ALA A 112 -16.90 -0.01 30.61
C ALA A 112 -16.82 0.22 32.13
N GLY A 113 -15.91 1.08 32.59
CA GLY A 113 -15.92 1.61 33.94
C GLY A 113 -16.62 2.97 33.93
N ILE A 114 -17.68 3.09 34.73
CA ILE A 114 -18.33 4.31 35.27
C ILE A 114 -19.84 4.42 34.91
N ILE A 115 -20.64 4.49 36.00
CA ILE A 115 -22.06 4.89 36.19
C ILE A 115 -23.16 3.83 36.04
N VAL A 116 -23.58 3.24 37.17
CA VAL A 116 -24.74 3.67 38.01
C VAL A 116 -24.53 3.08 39.41
N LYS A 117 -24.13 3.86 40.42
CA LYS A 117 -24.92 4.72 41.32
C LYS A 117 -26.07 3.99 42.04
N GLU A 118 -25.83 3.85 43.36
CA GLU A 118 -26.68 3.52 44.52
C GLU A 118 -27.28 2.10 44.62
#